data_AF-A0A7Y8WLX2-F1
#
_entry.id   AF-A0A7Y8WLX2-F1
#
_cell.length_a   1.000
_cell.length_b   1.000
_cell.length_c   1.000
_cell.angle_alpha   90.00
_cell.angle_beta   90.00
_cell.angle_gamma   90.00
#
_symmetry.space_group_name_H-M   'P 1'
#
loop_
_entity.id
_entity.type
_entity.pdbx_description
1 polymer ?
#
loop_
_entity_poly.entity_id
_entity_poly.type
_entity_poly.pdbx_seq_one_letter_code
_entity_poly.pdbx_strand_id
1 'polypeptide(L)' 'MSKEKKPLLTDEFLDELAKEINEIYGPPDEQNDNTKNDEKDN' A
#
# COMPACT_ATOMS: atom_id res chain seq x y z
N MET A 1 24.07 -0.32 15.06
CA MET A 1 23.97 0.05 13.64
C MET A 1 22.52 -0.13 13.21
N SER A 2 21.64 0.80 13.59
CA SER A 2 20.27 0.82 13.07
C SER A 2 20.38 1.15 11.59
N LYS A 3 20.33 0.12 10.74
CA LYS A 3 20.26 0.31 9.29
C LYS A 3 18.87 0.85 9.03
N GLU A 4 18.72 2.17 9.14
CA GLU A 4 17.51 2.86 8.68
C GLU A 4 17.33 2.45 7.22
N LYS A 5 16.34 1.59 6.97
CA LYS A 5 15.97 1.16 5.63
C LYS A 5 15.33 2.37 4.99
N LYS A 6 16.14 3.24 4.36
CA LYS A 6 15.60 4.29 3.53
C LYS A 6 14.73 3.63 2.46
N PRO A 7 13.46 4.03 2.34
CA PRO A 7 12.61 3.50 1.29
C PRO A 7 13.23 3.85 -0.07
N LEU A 8 13.18 2.89 -0.99
CA LEU A 8 13.73 3.03 -2.34
C LEU A 8 12.89 3.98 -3.19
N LEU A 9 11.62 4.15 -2.83
CA LEU A 9 10.64 4.97 -3.51
C LEU A 9 10.26 6.13 -2.59
N THR A 10 10.09 7.31 -3.19
CA THR A 10 9.58 8.50 -2.49
C THR A 10 8.06 8.42 -2.37
N ASP A 11 7.50 9.08 -1.36
CA ASP A 11 6.05 9.17 -1.19
C ASP A 11 5.38 9.78 -2.44
N GLU A 12 6.01 10.80 -3.04
CA GLU A 12 5.55 11.42 -4.30
C GLU A 12 5.44 10.42 -5.45
N PHE A 13 6.40 9.51 -5.60
CA PHE A 13 6.35 8.47 -6.63
C PHE A 13 5.20 7.48 -6.39
N LEU A 14 4.96 7.12 -5.12
CA LEU A 14 3.88 6.23 -4.75
C LEU A 14 2.51 6.87 -5.01
N ASP A 15 2.37 8.18 -4.78
CA ASP A 15 1.15 8.94 -5.02
C ASP A 15 0.82 9.05 -6.52
N GLU A 16 1.82 9.35 -7.35
CA GLU A 16 1.65 9.37 -8.81
C GLU A 16 1.27 8.00 -9.36
N LEU A 17 1.92 6.94 -8.88
CA LEU A 17 1.62 5.57 -9.28
C LEU A 17 0.21 5.16 -8.86
N ALA A 18 -0.21 5.50 -7.64
CA ALA A 18 -1.55 5.23 -7.16
C ALA A 18 -2.60 5.96 -8.01
N LYS A 19 -2.33 7.20 -8.41
CA LYS A 19 -3.20 7.96 -9.30
C LYS A 19 -3.32 7.31 -10.67
N GLU A 20 -2.21 6.91 -11.29
CA GLU A 20 -2.20 6.23 -12.59
C GLU A 20 -3.01 4.92 -12.55
N ILE A 21 -2.81 4.11 -11.50
CA ILE A 21 -3.57 2.87 -11.30
C ILE A 21 -5.06 3.16 -11.16
N ASN A 22 -5.43 4.17 -10.35
CA ASN A 22 -6.83 4.55 -10.14
C ASN A 22 -7.49 5.12 -11.41
N GLU A 23 -6.74 5.79 -12.28
CA GLU A 23 -7.24 6.28 -13.57
C GLU A 23 -7.56 5.11 -14.52
N ILE A 24 -6.77 4.04 -14.50
CA ILE A 24 -6.95 2.88 -15.39
C ILE A 24 -8.01 1.92 -14.85
N TYR A 25 -8.00 1.64 -13.55
CA TYR A 25 -8.79 0.57 -12.93
C TYR A 25 -9.96 1.08 -12.08
N GLY A 26 -10.07 2.40 -11.90
CA GLY A 26 -10.99 3.00 -10.94
C GLY A 26 -10.41 3.00 -9.51
N PRO A 27 -11.01 3.75 -8.58
CA PRO A 27 -10.60 3.72 -7.18
C PRO A 27 -10.80 2.29 -6.62
N PRO A 28 -9.95 1.85 -5.68
CA PRO A 28 -10.18 0.59 -5.00
C PRO A 28 -11.55 0.64 -4.32
N ASP A 29 -12.40 -0.33 -4.60
CA ASP A 29 -13.62 -0.53 -3.82
C ASP A 29 -13.22 -0.69 -2.35
N GLU A 30 -13.83 0.09 -1.45
CA GLU A 30 -13.59 0.08 0.01
C GLU A 30 -13.86 -1.30 0.68
N GLN A 31 -14.09 -2.36 -0.09
CA GLN A 31 -14.37 -3.71 0.36
C GLN A 31 -13.12 -4.58 0.60
N ASN A 32 -11.91 -4.04 0.51
CA ASN A 32 -10.69 -4.82 0.82
C ASN A 32 -10.26 -4.71 2.29
N ASP A 33 -11.23 -4.66 3.20
CA ASP A 33 -11.06 -4.79 4.65
C ASP A 33 -10.91 -6.27 5.09
N ASN A 34 -10.47 -7.17 4.18
CA ASN A 34 -10.45 -8.63 4.41
C ASN A 34 -9.05 -9.24 4.59
N THR A 35 -8.03 -8.44 4.92
CA THR A 35 -6.75 -8.94 5.45
C THR A 35 -6.59 -8.63 6.94
N LYS A 36 -7.67 -8.80 7.72
CA LYS A 36 -7.59 -9.09 9.16
C LYS A 36 -7.80 -10.59 9.38
N ASN A 37 -6.89 -11.44 8.91
CA ASN A 37 -6.84 -12.85 9.32
C ASN A 37 -5.40 -13.38 9.31
N ASP A 38 -4.48 -12.67 9.97
CA ASP A 38 -3.18 -13.22 10.40
C ASP A 38 -2.99 -13.00 11.92
N GLU A 39 -4.05 -13.17 12.70
CA GLU A 39 -3.92 -13.33 14.14
C GLU A 39 -4.95 -14.35 14.62
N LYS A 40 -4.62 -15.62 14.42
CA LYS A 40 -5.22 -16.72 15.17
C LYS A 40 -4.13 -17.53 15.86
N ASP A 41 -3.32 -16.82 16.65
CA ASP A 41 -2.59 -17.41 17.77
C ASP A 41 -3.36 -17.11 19.07
N ASN A 42 -4.20 -18.08 19.47
CA ASN A 42 -4.40 -18.59 20.84
C ASN A 42 -5.68 -19.43 20.93
#